data_AF-A0A535ZS37-F1
#
_entry.id   AF-A0A535ZS37-F1
#
_cell.length_a   1.000
_cell.length_b   1.000
_cell.length_c   1.000
_cell.angle_alpha   90.00
_cell.angle_beta   90.00
_cell.angle_gamma   90.00
#
_symmetry.space_group_name_H-M   'P 1'
#
loop_
_entity.id
_entity.type
_entity.pdbx_description
1 polymer ?
#
loop_
_entity_poly.entity_id
_entity_poly.type
_entity_poly.pdbx_seq_one_letter_code
_entity_poly.pdbx_strand_id
1 'polypeptide(L)'
;MRLLPLQMNTSSRTKQHSAGKYDASKGTWYRNWEGYLIVLVASFLRFYRIDTSQFEGDQVQIFRLAHDAVHHGLLPVTNGTASLGFANPPGLLYFYMLPAALSDNPVLAMLLNSFFAVTAVFLTYLFVTRYYGRFAGA
;
A
#
# COMPACT_ATOMS: atom_id res chain seq x y z
N MET A 1 -61.58 56.58 3.84
CA MET A 1 -61.12 55.19 4.06
C MET A 1 -59.66 55.09 3.60
N ARG A 2 -58.74 54.99 4.56
CA ARG A 2 -57.29 55.02 4.33
C ARG A 2 -56.79 53.58 4.29
N LEU A 3 -56.42 53.07 3.12
CA LEU A 3 -55.85 51.72 2.99
C LEU A 3 -54.40 51.77 3.47
N LEU A 4 -54.10 51.03 4.52
CA LEU A 4 -52.74 50.78 5.01
C LEU A 4 -52.04 49.81 4.05
N PRO A 5 -50.83 50.09 3.55
CA PRO A 5 -50.08 49.09 2.82
C PRO A 5 -49.51 48.05 3.80
N LEU A 6 -49.84 46.78 3.55
CA LEU A 6 -49.19 45.62 4.17
C LEU A 6 -47.71 45.62 3.78
N GLN A 7 -46.83 45.97 4.72
CA GLN A 7 -45.40 45.72 4.58
C GLN A 7 -45.14 44.22 4.73
N MET A 8 -45.05 43.52 3.60
CA MET A 8 -44.49 42.16 3.55
C MET A 8 -42.99 42.26 3.80
N ASN A 9 -42.59 41.96 5.03
CA ASN A 9 -41.20 41.73 5.41
C ASN A 9 -40.73 40.39 4.82
N THR A 10 -40.35 40.39 3.54
CA THR A 10 -39.63 39.27 2.94
C THR A 10 -38.16 39.37 3.32
N SER A 11 -37.85 39.01 4.57
CA SER A 11 -36.49 38.65 4.95
C SER A 11 -36.14 37.31 4.32
N SER A 12 -35.93 37.30 3.00
CA SER A 12 -35.28 36.20 2.32
C SER A 12 -33.83 36.18 2.79
N ARG A 13 -33.62 35.52 3.93
CA ARG A 13 -32.31 35.14 4.44
C ARG A 13 -31.77 34.11 3.47
N THR A 14 -31.23 34.57 2.36
CA THR A 14 -30.45 33.77 1.43
C THR A 14 -29.28 33.27 2.23
N LYS A 15 -29.42 32.08 2.81
CA LYS A 15 -28.27 31.30 3.27
C LYS A 15 -27.43 31.10 2.02
N GLN A 16 -26.43 31.95 1.85
CA GLN A 16 -25.28 31.64 1.02
C GLN A 16 -24.75 30.32 1.56
N HIS A 17 -25.17 29.22 0.94
CA HIS A 17 -24.43 27.98 0.93
C HIS A 17 -23.09 28.37 0.32
N SER A 18 -22.16 28.79 1.18
CA SER A 18 -20.75 28.91 0.83
C SER A 18 -20.40 27.51 0.36
N ALA A 19 -20.33 27.32 -0.96
CA ALA A 19 -19.94 26.08 -1.59
C ALA A 19 -18.65 25.69 -0.90
N GLY A 20 -18.72 24.62 -0.09
CA GLY A 20 -17.62 24.21 0.76
C GLY A 20 -16.42 24.08 -0.13
N LYS A 21 -15.48 25.03 -0.01
CA LYS A 21 -14.18 24.91 -0.66
C LYS A 21 -13.65 23.58 -0.16
N TYR A 22 -13.61 22.58 -1.03
CA TYR A 22 -12.84 21.38 -0.77
C TYR A 22 -11.42 21.86 -0.60
N ASP A 23 -11.04 22.02 0.66
CA ASP A 23 -9.76 22.56 1.05
C ASP A 23 -8.73 21.49 0.70
N ALA A 24 -8.24 21.56 -0.54
CA ALA A 24 -7.21 20.68 -1.09
C ALA A 24 -5.94 20.67 -0.20
N SER A 25 -5.81 21.65 0.71
CA SER A 25 -4.72 21.71 1.69
C SER A 25 -4.75 20.58 2.74
N LYS A 26 -5.89 19.90 2.93
CA LYS A 26 -6.02 18.78 3.88
C LYS A 26 -5.29 17.49 3.45
N GLY A 27 -4.76 17.44 2.23
CA GLY A 27 -4.20 16.22 1.61
C GLY A 27 -2.69 16.24 1.34
N THR A 28 -1.93 17.15 1.94
CA THR A 28 -0.50 17.32 1.63
C THR A 28 0.37 16.30 2.38
N TRP A 29 0.14 15.00 2.14
CA TRP A 29 0.83 13.89 2.83
C TRP A 29 2.36 14.01 2.79
N TYR A 30 2.92 14.55 1.71
CA TYR A 30 4.36 14.73 1.53
C TYR A 30 4.94 15.85 2.41
N ARG A 31 4.11 16.72 2.99
CA ARG A 31 4.57 17.77 3.90
C ARG A 31 4.66 17.29 5.35
N ASN A 32 4.13 16.11 5.64
CA ASN A 32 4.11 15.53 6.96
C ASN A 32 5.43 14.78 7.21
N TRP A 33 6.21 15.27 8.17
CA TRP A 33 7.54 14.73 8.45
C TRP A 33 7.48 13.30 9.02
N GLU A 34 6.41 12.95 9.74
CA GLU A 34 6.24 11.63 10.35
C GLU A 34 6.23 10.48 9.33
N GLY A 35 5.71 10.71 8.11
CA GLY A 35 5.68 9.69 7.07
C GLY A 35 7.08 9.26 6.65
N TYR A 36 8.02 10.22 6.58
CA TYR A 36 9.42 9.92 6.30
C TYR A 36 10.06 9.10 7.42
N LEU A 37 9.77 9.43 8.69
CA LEU A 37 10.29 8.68 9.82
C LEU A 37 9.74 7.25 9.85
N ILE A 38 8.43 7.07 9.63
CA ILE A 38 7.78 5.77 9.58
C ILE A 38 8.39 4.90 8.48
N VAL A 39 8.53 5.44 7.26
CA VAL A 39 9.15 4.72 6.14
C VAL A 39 10.62 4.43 6.39
N LEU A 40 11.37 5.36 6.98
CA LEU A 40 12.77 5.17 7.34
C LEU A 40 12.94 4.03 8.36
N VAL A 41 12.15 4.03 9.43
CA VAL A 41 12.18 2.98 10.45
C VAL A 41 11.75 1.64 9.85
N ALA A 42 10.67 1.62 9.07
CA ALA A 42 10.23 0.39 8.38
C ALA A 42 11.31 -0.15 7.43
N SER A 43 11.98 0.74 6.69
CA SER A 43 13.09 0.38 5.80
C SER A 43 14.26 -0.18 6.59
N PHE A 44 14.67 0.49 7.67
CA PHE A 44 15.73 -0.01 8.54
C PHE A 44 15.38 -1.40 9.06
N LEU A 45 14.20 -1.60 9.64
CA LEU A 45 13.80 -2.91 10.18
C LEU A 45 13.70 -4.00 9.11
N ARG A 46 13.35 -3.67 7.86
CA ARG A 46 13.18 -4.65 6.77
C ARG A 46 14.46 -4.95 5.99
N PHE A 47 15.41 -4.03 5.95
CA PHE A 47 16.65 -4.18 5.18
C PHE A 47 17.89 -4.36 6.06
N TYR A 48 17.85 -3.97 7.33
CA TYR A 48 18.97 -4.16 8.23
C TYR A 48 19.23 -5.65 8.45
N ARG A 49 20.48 -6.06 8.16
CA ARG A 49 20.94 -7.46 8.23
C ARG A 49 20.02 -8.45 7.49
N ILE A 50 19.60 -8.07 6.28
CA ILE A 50 18.72 -8.91 5.46
C ILE A 50 19.32 -10.29 5.16
N ASP A 51 20.65 -10.40 5.15
CA ASP A 51 21.42 -11.64 5.04
C ASP A 51 21.17 -12.63 6.17
N THR A 52 20.65 -12.16 7.30
CA THR A 52 20.31 -13.00 8.46
C THR A 52 18.82 -13.23 8.64
N SER A 53 17.98 -12.67 7.76
CA SER A 53 16.55 -12.85 7.83
C SER A 53 16.18 -14.29 7.46
N GLN A 54 15.18 -14.84 8.14
CA GLN A 54 14.76 -16.22 7.93
C GLN A 54 14.10 -16.39 6.55
N PHE A 55 14.62 -17.32 5.76
CA PHE A 55 14.07 -17.74 4.48
C PHE A 55 13.80 -19.25 4.53
N GLU A 56 12.58 -19.61 4.93
CA GLU A 56 12.25 -20.97 5.35
C GLU A 56 11.22 -21.65 4.41
N GLY A 57 10.80 -22.87 4.77
CA GLY A 57 9.98 -23.83 4.01
C GLY A 57 9.25 -23.28 2.79
N ASP A 58 8.15 -22.56 3.01
CA ASP A 58 7.29 -22.06 1.93
C ASP A 58 8.04 -21.13 0.96
N GLN A 59 8.88 -20.23 1.49
CA GLN A 59 9.63 -19.28 0.67
C GLN A 59 10.68 -19.99 -0.18
N VAL A 60 11.36 -20.98 0.40
CA VAL A 60 12.34 -21.81 -0.30
C VAL A 60 11.68 -22.62 -1.41
N GLN A 61 10.54 -23.25 -1.13
CA GLN A 61 9.82 -24.05 -2.12
C GLN A 61 9.37 -23.20 -3.32
N ILE A 62 8.77 -22.04 -3.05
CA ILE A 62 8.30 -21.14 -4.12
C ILE A 62 9.48 -20.57 -4.91
N PHE A 63 10.57 -20.18 -4.25
CA PHE A 63 11.75 -19.62 -4.94
C PHE A 63 12.46 -20.68 -5.80
N ARG A 64 12.56 -21.93 -5.33
CA ARG A 64 13.09 -23.03 -6.15
C ARG A 64 12.22 -23.28 -7.39
N LEU A 65 10.90 -23.31 -7.22
CA LEU A 65 9.98 -23.44 -8.35
C LEU A 65 10.10 -22.25 -9.32
N ALA A 66 10.32 -21.04 -8.81
CA ALA A 66 10.54 -19.85 -9.65
C ALA A 66 11.83 -19.98 -10.47
N HIS A 67 12.91 -20.43 -9.84
CA HIS A 67 14.19 -20.69 -10.46
C HIS A 67 14.08 -21.75 -11.56
N ASP A 68 13.50 -22.91 -11.23
CA ASP A 68 13.26 -23.97 -12.21
C ASP A 68 12.39 -23.48 -13.38
N ALA A 69 11.36 -22.67 -13.09
CA ALA A 69 10.50 -22.11 -14.12
C ALA A 69 11.27 -21.19 -15.07
N VAL A 70 12.11 -20.30 -14.54
CA VAL A 70 12.93 -19.41 -15.37
C VAL A 70 13.92 -20.19 -16.22
N HIS A 71 14.64 -21.15 -15.63
CA HIS A 71 15.67 -21.93 -16.34
C HIS A 71 15.12 -22.84 -17.44
N HIS A 72 13.87 -23.31 -17.29
CA HIS A 72 13.23 -24.18 -18.26
C HIS A 72 12.20 -23.44 -19.16
N GLY A 73 12.06 -22.12 -19.03
CA GLY A 73 11.11 -21.33 -19.81
C GLY A 73 9.64 -21.69 -19.54
N LEU A 74 9.32 -22.05 -18.31
CA LEU A 74 7.98 -22.45 -17.88
C LEU A 74 7.21 -21.27 -17.27
N LEU A 75 5.89 -21.33 -17.37
CA LEU A 75 4.96 -20.42 -16.68
C LEU A 75 3.99 -21.24 -15.81
N PRO A 76 4.40 -21.59 -14.57
CA PRO A 76 3.57 -22.44 -13.72
C PRO A 76 2.28 -21.73 -13.32
N VAL A 77 1.16 -22.45 -13.42
CA VAL A 77 -0.18 -21.95 -13.08
C VAL A 77 -0.51 -22.03 -11.59
N THR A 78 0.36 -22.64 -10.78
CA THR A 78 0.25 -22.77 -9.33
C THR A 78 1.64 -22.67 -8.70
N ASN A 79 1.70 -22.24 -7.44
CA ASN A 79 2.95 -22.21 -6.67
C ASN A 79 3.06 -23.32 -5.60
N GLY A 80 2.05 -24.19 -5.51
CA GLY A 80 2.00 -25.27 -4.53
C GLY A 80 0.58 -25.59 -4.08
N THR A 81 0.46 -26.36 -3.01
CA THR A 81 -0.83 -26.75 -2.42
C THR A 81 -0.97 -26.10 -1.05
N ALA A 82 -2.07 -25.41 -0.82
CA ALA A 82 -2.42 -24.86 0.49
C ALA A 82 -2.59 -26.00 1.51
N SER A 83 -2.46 -25.68 2.80
CA SER A 83 -2.73 -26.65 3.87
C SER A 83 -4.16 -27.21 3.85
N LEU A 84 -5.10 -26.50 3.21
CA LEU A 84 -6.48 -26.93 2.99
C LEU A 84 -6.66 -27.85 1.75
N GLY A 85 -5.58 -28.16 1.03
CA GLY A 85 -5.58 -29.08 -0.11
C GLY A 85 -5.84 -28.44 -1.48
N PHE A 86 -6.17 -27.15 -1.55
CA PHE A 86 -6.39 -26.44 -2.81
C PHE A 86 -5.08 -25.88 -3.39
N ALA A 87 -5.01 -25.73 -4.71
CA ALA A 87 -3.86 -25.14 -5.38
C ALA A 87 -3.74 -23.64 -5.09
N ASN A 88 -2.53 -23.19 -4.73
CA ASN A 88 -2.24 -21.78 -4.51
C ASN A 88 -2.05 -21.04 -5.85
N PRO A 89 -2.65 -19.85 -6.02
CA PRO A 89 -2.45 -19.08 -7.24
C PRO A 89 -0.98 -18.63 -7.40
N PRO A 90 -0.47 -18.48 -8.63
CA PRO A 90 0.95 -18.30 -8.90
C PRO A 90 1.44 -16.85 -8.71
N GLY A 91 0.64 -15.95 -8.12
CA GLY A 91 0.97 -14.52 -8.04
C GLY A 91 2.34 -14.25 -7.40
N LEU A 92 2.60 -14.82 -6.23
CA LEU A 92 3.90 -14.68 -5.55
C LEU A 92 5.05 -15.32 -6.34
N LEU A 93 4.78 -16.47 -6.98
CA LEU A 93 5.76 -17.17 -7.82
C LEU A 93 6.27 -16.27 -8.94
N TYR A 94 5.37 -15.57 -9.63
CA TYR A 94 5.75 -14.66 -10.72
C TYR A 94 6.62 -13.50 -10.24
N PHE A 95 6.40 -12.98 -9.03
CA PHE A 95 7.31 -12.00 -8.45
C PHE A 95 8.68 -12.60 -8.13
N TYR A 96 8.74 -13.85 -7.66
CA TYR A 96 10.00 -14.54 -7.36
C TYR A 96 10.76 -15.00 -8.61
N MET A 97 10.11 -15.12 -9.76
CA MET A 97 10.80 -15.35 -11.04
C MET A 97 11.74 -14.19 -11.42
N LEU A 98 11.42 -12.96 -11.02
CA LEU A 98 12.27 -11.79 -11.28
C LEU A 98 13.65 -11.90 -10.60
N PRO A 99 13.78 -12.08 -9.27
CA PRO A 99 15.06 -12.28 -8.63
C PRO A 99 15.72 -13.60 -9.04
N ALA A 100 14.95 -14.67 -9.28
CA ALA A 100 15.50 -15.95 -9.72
C ALA A 100 16.13 -15.88 -11.13
N ALA A 101 15.66 -14.99 -12.00
CA ALA A 101 16.28 -14.73 -13.29
C ALA A 101 17.61 -13.99 -13.21
N LEU A 102 17.91 -13.36 -12.07
CA LEU A 102 19.10 -12.54 -11.87
C LEU A 102 20.16 -13.23 -11.01
N SER A 103 19.75 -14.11 -10.08
CA SER A 103 20.67 -14.77 -9.15
C SER A 103 20.07 -16.05 -8.56
N ASP A 104 20.94 -17.04 -8.36
CA ASP A 104 20.63 -18.27 -7.60
C ASP A 104 20.54 -17.99 -6.08
N ASN A 105 21.03 -16.84 -5.63
CA ASN A 105 21.02 -16.47 -4.21
C ASN A 105 19.64 -15.91 -3.81
N PRO A 106 18.95 -16.50 -2.80
CA PRO A 106 17.62 -16.06 -2.38
C PRO A 106 17.58 -14.66 -1.77
N VAL A 107 18.72 -14.04 -1.45
CA VAL A 107 18.80 -12.67 -0.92
C VAL A 107 18.08 -11.66 -1.83
N LEU A 108 18.10 -11.85 -3.16
CA LEU A 108 17.34 -10.95 -4.06
C LEU A 108 15.81 -11.08 -3.87
N ALA A 109 15.30 -12.29 -3.62
CA ALA A 109 13.90 -12.49 -3.30
C ALA A 109 13.52 -11.86 -1.95
N MET A 110 14.43 -11.93 -0.98
CA MET A 110 14.27 -11.28 0.32
C MET A 110 14.23 -9.75 0.17
N LEU A 111 15.11 -9.16 -0.64
CA LEU A 111 15.10 -7.73 -0.94
C LEU A 111 13.78 -7.30 -1.58
N LEU A 112 13.27 -8.07 -2.54
CA LEU A 112 11.98 -7.80 -3.18
C LEU A 112 10.82 -7.85 -2.16
N ASN A 113 10.81 -8.87 -1.30
CA ASN A 113 9.81 -8.99 -0.24
C ASN A 113 9.88 -7.80 0.75
N SER A 114 11.08 -7.42 1.17
CA SER A 114 11.29 -6.24 2.03
C SER A 114 10.85 -4.94 1.36
N PHE A 115 11.08 -4.79 0.05
CA PHE A 115 10.58 -3.65 -0.73
C PHE A 115 9.05 -3.58 -0.73
N PHE A 116 8.36 -4.70 -0.96
CA PHE A 116 6.90 -4.73 -0.90
C PHE A 116 6.38 -4.43 0.50
N ALA A 117 7.04 -4.93 1.56
CA ALA A 117 6.67 -4.64 2.93
C ALA A 117 6.77 -3.13 3.26
N VAL A 118 7.86 -2.47 2.86
CA VAL A 118 8.02 -1.02 3.06
C VAL A 118 7.02 -0.23 2.21
N THR A 119 6.76 -0.67 0.98
CA THR A 119 5.76 -0.06 0.11
C THR A 119 4.36 -0.16 0.73
N ALA A 120 4.01 -1.30 1.33
CA ALA A 120 2.75 -1.46 2.03
C ALA A 120 2.62 -0.50 3.22
N VAL A 121 3.69 -0.30 4.00
CA VAL A 121 3.72 0.70 5.09
C VAL A 121 3.49 2.11 4.55
N PHE A 122 4.20 2.48 3.48
CA PHE A 122 4.03 3.78 2.83
C PHE A 122 2.61 4.00 2.32
N LEU A 123 2.04 3.03 1.60
CA LEU A 123 0.67 3.10 1.10
C LEU A 123 -0.35 3.18 2.25
N THR A 124 -0.11 2.47 3.35
CA THR A 124 -0.95 2.52 4.55
C THR A 124 -0.93 3.93 5.14
N TYR A 125 0.24 4.52 5.33
CA TYR A 125 0.39 5.91 5.76
C TYR A 125 -0.38 6.87 4.85
N LEU A 126 -0.24 6.72 3.53
CA LEU A 126 -0.94 7.55 2.54
C LEU A 126 -2.46 7.43 2.68
N PHE A 127 -3.00 6.23 2.68
CA PHE A 127 -4.44 6.00 2.72
C PHE A 127 -5.04 6.47 4.05
N VAL A 128 -4.41 6.12 5.18
CA VAL A 128 -4.92 6.52 6.49
C VAL A 128 -4.88 8.03 6.64
N THR A 129 -3.77 8.68 6.29
CA THR A 129 -3.67 10.15 6.30
C THR A 129 -4.70 10.81 5.38
N ARG A 130 -4.95 10.21 4.20
CA ARG A 130 -5.86 10.76 3.19
C ARG A 130 -7.33 10.70 3.58
N TYR A 131 -7.75 9.67 4.30
CA TYR A 131 -9.16 9.42 4.62
C TYR A 131 -9.53 9.71 6.08
N TYR A 132 -8.60 9.51 7.02
CA TYR A 132 -8.84 9.65 8.46
C TYR A 132 -8.07 10.81 9.08
N GLY A 133 -7.18 11.44 8.30
CA GLY A 133 -6.40 12.59 8.72
C GLY A 133 -5.03 12.23 9.28
N ARG A 134 -4.19 13.26 9.43
CA ARG A 134 -2.76 13.16 9.77
C ARG A 134 -2.48 12.32 11.01
N PHE A 135 -3.19 12.57 12.11
CA PHE A 135 -2.95 11.89 13.39
C PHE A 135 -3.33 10.41 13.40
N ALA A 136 -4.22 9.97 12.51
CA ALA A 136 -4.58 8.57 12.41
C ALA A 136 -3.51 7.76 11.66
N GLY A 137 -2.77 8.40 10.75
CA GLY A 137 -1.73 7.74 9.96
C GLY A 137 -0.35 7.73 10.61
N ALA A 138 -0.13 8.56 11.64
CA ALA A 138 1.14 8.72 12.36
C ALA A 138 1.22 7.75 13.55
#